data_AF-A0AAD6ZN99-F1
#
_entry.id   AF-A0AAD6ZN99-F1
#
_cell.length_a   1.000
_cell.length_b   1.000
_cell.length_c   1.000
_cell.angle_alpha   90.00
_cell.angle_beta   90.00
_cell.angle_gamma   90.00
#
_symmetry.space_group_name_H-M   'P 1'
#
loop_
_entity.id
_entity.type
_entity.pdbx_description
1 polymer ?
#
loop_
_entity_poly.entity_id
_entity_poly.type
_entity_poly.pdbx_seq_one_letter_code
_entity_poly.pdbx_strand_id
1 'polypeptide(L)'
;MAVSLPAAELAGIFVSCVLYGIYLVTLGMAGRVLLTTRSGRRRPRSRINRIVVAVSAILFVNATLDLALIFNTILEAFVSYDGPGGPEHVFKNGSGWESFTKAFCVGVQTLTGDAILIYRCWFIWSKSWRIIGLPILLWLGTLTCQVGLLVLLRSIVFGQTNSGNVLPWGLGFWALTISTNIFTTSVIVYRIWGVEQQSKKYRSSDFFLNQPESMLTRSMRNIVESGMIYTVASILELAAFTTQSTLSYPVSAMALHSVGITFNLIIIRGAPSRPDDPVSEIQVHFSESSPAGSNH
;
A
#
# COMPACT_ATOMS: atom_id res chain seq x y z
N MET A 1 4.97 24.72 19.11
CA MET A 1 4.45 23.90 20.22
C MET A 1 4.59 22.45 19.82
N ALA A 2 5.42 21.68 20.53
CA ALA A 2 5.49 20.23 20.30
C ALA A 2 4.19 19.60 20.81
N VAL A 3 3.56 18.75 19.99
CA VAL A 3 2.39 17.98 20.40
C VAL A 3 2.84 16.95 21.45
N SER A 4 2.14 16.87 22.58
CA SER A 4 2.46 15.89 23.62
C SER A 4 2.23 14.45 23.12
N LEU A 5 3.02 13.50 23.63
CA LEU A 5 2.94 12.09 23.24
C LEU A 5 1.52 11.50 23.34
N PRO A 6 0.79 11.69 24.46
CA PRO A 6 -0.57 11.19 24.56
C PRO A 6 -1.54 11.82 23.55
N ALA A 7 -1.37 13.12 23.24
CA ALA A 7 -2.23 13.80 22.28
C ALA A 7 -1.98 13.32 20.84
N ALA A 8 -0.72 13.03 20.49
CA ALA A 8 -0.38 12.49 19.19
C ALA A 8 -0.88 11.05 18.99
N GLU A 9 -0.79 10.20 20.01
CA GLU A 9 -1.34 8.83 19.98
C GLU A 9 -2.87 8.85 19.84
N LEU A 10 -3.56 9.74 20.56
CA LEU A 10 -5.00 9.94 20.40
C LEU A 10 -5.38 10.46 19.01
N ALA A 11 -4.62 11.42 18.47
CA ALA A 11 -4.79 11.86 17.09
C ALA A 11 -4.55 10.71 16.10
N GLY A 12 -3.56 9.86 16.38
CA GLY A 12 -3.23 8.69 15.59
C GLY A 12 -4.39 7.71 15.49
N ILE A 13 -4.94 7.26 16.62
CA ILE A 13 -6.09 6.36 16.58
C ILE A 13 -7.31 6.96 15.90
N PHE A 14 -7.56 8.26 16.10
CA PHE A 14 -8.69 8.93 15.44
C PHE A 14 -8.53 8.87 13.91
N VAL A 15 -7.33 9.20 13.41
CA VAL A 15 -7.00 9.11 11.98
C VAL A 15 -7.07 7.66 11.49
N SER A 16 -6.55 6.69 12.26
CA SER A 16 -6.64 5.26 11.96
C SER A 16 -8.08 4.81 11.80
N CYS A 17 -8.98 5.17 12.73
CA CYS A 17 -10.39 4.81 12.66
C CYS A 17 -11.09 5.35 11.41
N VAL A 18 -10.84 6.63 11.07
CA VAL A 18 -11.41 7.26 9.87
C VAL A 18 -10.91 6.57 8.60
N LEU A 19 -9.60 6.36 8.48
CA LEU A 19 -9.00 5.72 7.32
C LEU A 19 -9.37 4.25 7.21
N TYR A 20 -9.46 3.53 8.34
CA TYR A 20 -9.93 2.17 8.38
C TYR A 20 -11.39 2.06 7.92
N GLY A 21 -12.26 3.01 8.31
CA GLY A 21 -13.62 3.10 7.79
C GLY A 21 -13.67 3.26 6.26
N ILE A 22 -12.86 4.18 5.71
CA ILE A 22 -12.72 4.35 4.24
C ILE A 22 -12.17 3.06 3.60
N TYR A 23 -11.20 2.43 4.23
CA TYR A 23 -10.63 1.17 3.79
C TYR A 23 -11.67 0.05 3.74
N LEU A 24 -12.53 -0.11 4.75
CA LEU A 24 -13.62 -1.10 4.75
C LEU A 24 -14.63 -0.86 3.62
N VAL A 25 -15.02 0.39 3.39
CA VAL A 25 -15.95 0.75 2.31
C VAL A 25 -15.33 0.41 0.94
N THR A 26 -14.07 0.78 0.73
CA THR A 26 -13.35 0.45 -0.51
C THR A 26 -13.10 -1.04 -0.66
N LEU A 27 -12.84 -1.77 0.42
CA LEU A 27 -12.70 -3.23 0.41
C LEU A 27 -14.01 -3.92 0.04
N GLY A 28 -15.14 -3.44 0.57
CA GLY A 28 -16.47 -3.93 0.20
C GLY A 28 -16.78 -3.71 -1.28
N MET A 29 -16.44 -2.54 -1.82
CA MET A 29 -16.58 -2.24 -3.24
C MET A 29 -15.66 -3.11 -4.11
N ALA A 30 -14.38 -3.24 -3.73
CA ALA A 30 -13.42 -4.10 -4.42
C ALA A 30 -13.86 -5.57 -4.40
N GLY A 31 -14.35 -6.06 -3.25
CA GLY A 31 -14.91 -7.39 -3.08
C GLY A 31 -16.12 -7.63 -3.97
N ARG A 32 -17.04 -6.66 -4.09
CA ARG A 32 -18.16 -6.73 -5.04
C ARG A 32 -17.68 -6.84 -6.49
N VAL A 33 -16.67 -6.07 -6.88
CA VAL A 33 -16.08 -6.13 -8.22
C VAL A 33 -15.40 -7.47 -8.52
N LEU A 34 -14.71 -8.05 -7.53
CA LEU A 34 -13.98 -9.31 -7.66
C LEU A 34 -14.90 -10.55 -7.64
N LEU A 35 -15.90 -10.56 -6.77
CA LEU A 35 -16.73 -11.74 -6.49
C LEU A 35 -18.05 -11.75 -7.26
N THR A 36 -18.48 -10.60 -7.80
CA THR A 36 -19.80 -10.44 -8.41
C THR A 36 -19.69 -9.96 -9.85
N THR A 37 -20.56 -10.48 -10.70
CA THR A 37 -20.82 -9.97 -12.04
C THR A 37 -21.72 -8.74 -11.92
N ARG A 38 -21.72 -7.86 -12.94
CA ARG A 38 -22.55 -6.64 -12.95
C ARG A 38 -24.06 -6.89 -12.77
N SER A 39 -24.55 -8.09 -13.07
CA SER A 39 -25.95 -8.50 -12.84
C SER A 39 -26.23 -8.95 -11.40
N GLY A 40 -25.28 -8.81 -10.47
CA GLY A 40 -25.43 -9.23 -9.07
C GLY A 40 -25.24 -10.74 -8.83
N ARG A 41 -24.98 -11.53 -9.88
CA ARG A 41 -24.66 -12.96 -9.76
C ARG A 41 -23.19 -13.16 -9.38
N ARG A 42 -22.91 -14.11 -8.50
CA ARG A 42 -21.53 -14.49 -8.13
C ARG A 42 -20.75 -14.95 -9.36
N ARG A 43 -19.52 -14.47 -9.52
CA ARG A 43 -18.63 -14.94 -10.60
C ARG A 43 -18.27 -16.41 -10.38
N PRO A 44 -18.17 -17.22 -11.45
CA PRO A 44 -17.69 -18.59 -11.33
C PRO A 44 -16.26 -18.59 -10.76
N ARG A 45 -15.97 -19.56 -9.89
CA ARG A 45 -14.67 -19.67 -9.18
C ARG A 45 -13.46 -19.70 -10.12
N SER A 46 -13.63 -20.12 -11.37
CA SER A 46 -12.57 -20.15 -12.40
C SER A 46 -12.11 -18.77 -12.88
N ARG A 47 -12.95 -17.73 -12.76
CA ARG A 47 -12.61 -16.36 -13.18
C ARG A 47 -12.16 -15.46 -12.02
N ILE A 48 -12.04 -16.01 -10.81
CA ILE A 48 -11.62 -15.24 -9.63
C ILE A 48 -10.09 -15.32 -9.52
N ASN A 49 -9.44 -14.16 -9.57
CA ASN A 49 -8.00 -14.09 -9.34
C ASN A 49 -7.71 -14.32 -7.84
N ARG A 50 -7.29 -15.55 -7.52
CA ARG A 50 -6.98 -15.96 -6.14
C ARG A 50 -5.85 -15.15 -5.53
N ILE A 51 -4.88 -14.68 -6.32
CA ILE A 51 -3.77 -13.86 -5.85
C ILE A 51 -4.30 -12.51 -5.35
N VAL A 52 -5.14 -11.84 -6.13
CA VAL A 52 -5.72 -10.54 -5.75
C VAL A 52 -6.59 -10.68 -4.49
N VAL A 53 -7.35 -11.76 -4.37
CA VAL A 53 -8.15 -12.05 -3.17
C VAL A 53 -7.26 -12.32 -1.96
N ALA A 54 -6.19 -13.12 -2.11
CA ALA A 54 -5.25 -13.41 -1.05
C ALA A 54 -4.54 -12.13 -0.56
N VAL A 55 -4.07 -11.29 -1.49
CA VAL A 55 -3.48 -9.98 -1.18
C VAL A 55 -4.48 -9.09 -0.46
N SER A 56 -5.73 -9.01 -0.92
CA SER A 56 -6.79 -8.24 -0.25
C SER A 56 -6.99 -8.69 1.20
N ALA A 57 -6.99 -10.02 1.43
CA ALA A 57 -7.14 -10.59 2.75
C ALA A 57 -5.93 -10.29 3.65
N ILE A 58 -4.70 -10.38 3.12
CA ILE A 58 -3.47 -10.05 3.86
C ILE A 58 -3.49 -8.58 4.30
N LEU A 59 -3.83 -7.66 3.39
CA LEU A 59 -3.91 -6.23 3.71
C LEU A 59 -5.01 -5.95 4.74
N PHE A 60 -6.14 -6.66 4.67
CA PHE A 60 -7.25 -6.51 5.61
C PHE A 60 -6.89 -6.99 7.01
N VAL A 61 -6.28 -8.18 7.11
CA VAL A 61 -5.84 -8.73 8.40
C VAL A 61 -4.79 -7.83 9.04
N ASN A 62 -3.80 -7.35 8.28
CA ASN A 62 -2.79 -6.44 8.80
C ASN A 62 -3.38 -5.10 9.27
N ALA A 63 -4.27 -4.49 8.49
CA ALA A 63 -4.93 -3.24 8.89
C ALA A 63 -5.78 -3.40 10.16
N THR A 64 -6.48 -4.52 10.29
CA THR A 64 -7.28 -4.83 11.48
C THR A 64 -6.37 -5.04 12.71
N LEU A 65 -5.27 -5.77 12.53
CA LEU A 65 -4.31 -6.05 13.59
C LEU A 65 -3.64 -4.77 14.08
N ASP A 66 -3.20 -3.89 13.18
CA ASP A 66 -2.61 -2.61 13.52
C ASP A 66 -3.57 -1.72 14.34
N LEU A 67 -4.82 -1.57 13.88
CA LEU A 67 -5.83 -0.80 14.62
C LEU A 67 -6.12 -1.40 16.00
N ALA A 68 -6.21 -2.72 16.11
CA ALA A 68 -6.43 -3.41 17.37
C ALA A 68 -5.27 -3.19 18.35
N LEU A 69 -4.02 -3.22 17.86
CA LEU A 69 -2.83 -2.95 18.67
C LEU A 69 -2.81 -1.52 19.17
N ILE A 70 -3.05 -0.53 18.30
CA ILE A 70 -3.12 0.89 18.71
C ILE A 70 -4.21 1.09 19.77
N PHE A 71 -5.39 0.51 19.56
CA PHE A 71 -6.50 0.61 20.52
C PHE A 71 -6.14 -0.02 21.87
N ASN A 72 -5.50 -1.20 21.86
CA ASN A 72 -5.07 -1.85 23.09
C ASN A 72 -4.03 -1.03 23.85
N THR A 73 -3.01 -0.47 23.18
CA THR A 73 -2.02 0.42 23.80
C THR A 73 -2.70 1.64 24.45
N ILE A 74 -3.71 2.22 23.80
CA ILE A 74 -4.44 3.39 24.33
C ILE A 74 -5.28 3.01 25.54
N LEU A 75 -5.98 1.88 25.52
CA LEU A 75 -6.72 1.40 26.69
C LEU A 75 -5.78 1.15 27.87
N GLU A 76 -4.63 0.52 27.64
CA GLU A 76 -3.65 0.29 28.68
C GLU A 76 -3.13 1.62 29.25
N ALA A 77 -2.78 2.57 28.39
CA ALA A 77 -2.21 3.86 28.79
C ALA A 77 -3.19 4.77 29.55
N PHE A 78 -4.47 4.80 29.16
CA PHE A 78 -5.45 5.75 29.71
C PHE A 78 -6.43 5.14 30.73
N VAL A 79 -6.66 3.83 30.69
CA VAL A 79 -7.66 3.16 31.53
C VAL A 79 -7.02 2.25 32.57
N SER A 80 -6.02 1.47 32.17
CA SER A 80 -5.45 0.43 33.05
C SER A 80 -4.26 0.91 33.89
N TYR A 81 -3.55 1.96 33.43
CA TYR A 81 -2.33 2.44 34.08
C TYR A 81 -2.59 3.65 34.99
N ASP A 82 -2.55 3.42 36.30
CA ASP A 82 -2.65 4.47 37.34
C ASP A 82 -1.29 4.81 37.99
N GLY A 83 -0.18 4.39 37.37
CA GLY A 83 1.17 4.58 37.91
C GLY A 83 1.74 6.00 37.73
N PRO A 84 2.88 6.30 38.39
CA PRO A 84 3.56 7.57 38.23
C PRO A 84 3.99 7.78 36.76
N GLY A 85 3.88 9.01 36.27
CA GLY A 85 4.16 9.37 34.88
C GLY A 85 2.96 9.26 33.92
N GLY A 86 1.82 8.72 34.37
CA GLY A 86 0.57 8.69 33.61
C GLY A 86 0.68 7.96 32.25
N PRO A 87 -0.20 8.27 31.28
CA PRO A 87 -0.23 7.61 29.98
C PRO A 87 1.09 7.71 29.19
N GLU A 88 1.87 8.78 29.41
CA GLU A 88 3.15 8.99 28.75
C GLU A 88 4.18 7.92 29.12
N HIS A 89 4.11 7.37 30.33
CA HIS A 89 4.98 6.27 30.76
C HIS A 89 4.73 5.01 29.93
N VAL A 90 3.46 4.65 29.68
CA VAL A 90 3.10 3.48 28.88
C VAL A 90 3.52 3.66 27.41
N PHE A 91 3.38 4.86 26.85
CA PHE A 91 3.82 5.11 25.47
C PHE A 91 5.35 5.09 25.30
N LYS A 92 6.12 5.53 26.31
CA LYS A 92 7.59 5.49 26.27
C LYS A 92 8.18 4.13 26.62
N ASN A 93 7.57 3.44 27.58
CA ASN A 93 8.03 2.14 28.09
C ASN A 93 7.13 0.99 27.62
N GLY A 94 6.42 1.19 26.52
CA GLY A 94 5.49 0.21 25.96
C GLY A 94 6.17 -1.12 25.68
N SER A 95 5.39 -2.20 25.65
CA SER A 95 5.96 -3.53 25.49
C SER A 95 6.78 -3.60 24.20
N GLY A 96 8.00 -4.14 24.28
CA GLY A 96 8.84 -4.32 23.09
C GLY A 96 8.12 -5.14 22.00
N TRP A 97 7.20 -6.01 22.43
CA TRP A 97 6.37 -6.83 21.55
C TRP A 97 5.37 -6.01 20.71
N GLU A 98 4.77 -4.96 21.28
CA GLU A 98 3.90 -4.05 20.53
C GLU A 98 4.67 -3.30 19.45
N SER A 99 5.82 -2.72 19.80
CA SER A 99 6.69 -2.01 18.85
C SER A 99 7.14 -2.93 17.72
N PHE A 100 7.52 -4.17 18.04
CA PHE A 100 7.86 -5.19 17.05
C PHE A 100 6.68 -5.52 16.13
N THR A 101 5.49 -5.74 16.70
CA THR A 101 4.31 -6.16 15.93
C THR A 101 3.79 -5.02 15.04
N LYS A 102 3.79 -3.77 15.53
CA LYS A 102 3.44 -2.58 14.72
C LYS A 102 4.42 -2.42 13.55
N ALA A 103 5.72 -2.48 13.80
CA ALA A 103 6.73 -2.41 12.74
C ALA A 103 6.59 -3.55 11.72
N PHE A 104 6.24 -4.76 12.17
CA PHE A 104 5.95 -5.89 11.29
C PHE A 104 4.73 -5.63 10.40
N CYS A 105 3.62 -5.14 10.96
CA CYS A 105 2.40 -4.81 10.21
C CYS A 105 2.67 -3.75 9.13
N VAL A 106 3.34 -2.66 9.50
CA VAL A 106 3.76 -1.61 8.56
C VAL A 106 4.65 -2.20 7.46
N GLY A 107 5.65 -2.98 7.82
CA GLY A 107 6.56 -3.61 6.85
C GLY A 107 5.85 -4.50 5.85
N VAL A 108 4.99 -5.40 6.32
CA VAL A 108 4.22 -6.31 5.44
C VAL A 108 3.29 -5.53 4.53
N GLN A 109 2.60 -4.51 5.06
CA GLN A 109 1.70 -3.67 4.29
C GLN A 109 2.45 -2.94 3.16
N THR A 110 3.52 -2.21 3.50
CA THR A 110 4.32 -1.42 2.56
C THR A 110 4.97 -2.31 1.50
N LEU A 111 5.62 -3.41 1.89
CA LEU A 111 6.26 -4.34 0.95
C LEU A 111 5.25 -4.95 -0.02
N THR A 112 4.05 -5.28 0.47
CA THR A 112 2.96 -5.79 -0.37
C THR A 112 2.48 -4.71 -1.34
N GLY A 113 2.30 -3.48 -0.87
CA GLY A 113 1.91 -2.33 -1.69
C GLY A 113 2.89 -2.06 -2.82
N ASP A 114 4.18 -1.97 -2.51
CA ASP A 114 5.24 -1.72 -3.47
C ASP A 114 5.35 -2.86 -4.50
N ALA A 115 5.27 -4.12 -4.05
CA ALA A 115 5.33 -5.28 -4.95
C ALA A 115 4.20 -5.27 -5.99
N ILE A 116 2.99 -4.85 -5.58
CA ILE A 116 1.84 -4.72 -6.48
C ILE A 116 2.06 -3.60 -7.50
N LEU A 117 2.63 -2.47 -7.07
CA LEU A 117 2.94 -1.35 -7.96
C LEU A 117 3.99 -1.73 -9.01
N ILE A 118 5.04 -2.44 -8.57
CA ILE A 118 6.09 -3.00 -9.42
C ILE A 118 5.52 -4.00 -10.44
N TYR A 119 4.72 -4.96 -9.98
CA TYR A 119 4.08 -5.95 -10.85
C TYR A 119 3.23 -5.28 -11.94
N ARG A 120 2.47 -4.25 -11.58
CA ARG A 120 1.66 -3.48 -12.54
C ARG A 120 2.51 -2.73 -13.55
N CYS A 121 3.60 -2.12 -13.11
CA CYS A 121 4.55 -1.46 -14.00
C CYS A 121 5.12 -2.46 -15.03
N TRP A 122 5.47 -3.68 -14.59
CA TRP A 122 5.91 -4.77 -15.45
C TRP A 122 4.87 -5.20 -16.47
N PHE A 123 3.62 -5.34 -16.04
CA PHE A 123 2.54 -5.68 -16.96
C PHE A 123 2.29 -4.58 -18.00
N ILE A 124 2.28 -3.31 -17.59
CA ILE A 124 2.06 -2.14 -18.45
C ILE A 124 3.11 -2.01 -19.56
N TRP A 125 4.35 -2.35 -19.25
CA TRP A 125 5.47 -2.31 -20.20
C TRP A 125 5.65 -3.63 -20.95
N SER A 126 4.56 -4.36 -21.20
CA SER A 126 4.53 -5.61 -21.95
C SER A 126 5.57 -6.63 -21.45
N LYS A 127 5.72 -6.73 -20.12
CA LYS A 127 6.66 -7.64 -19.42
C LYS A 127 8.14 -7.35 -19.67
N SER A 128 8.53 -6.11 -19.99
CA SER A 128 9.93 -5.77 -20.17
C SER A 128 10.70 -5.67 -18.84
N TRP A 129 11.64 -6.59 -18.63
CA TRP A 129 12.44 -6.66 -17.38
C TRP A 129 13.43 -5.49 -17.22
N ARG A 130 13.84 -4.86 -18.31
CA ARG A 130 14.81 -3.75 -18.29
C ARG A 130 14.35 -2.55 -17.47
N ILE A 131 13.05 -2.28 -17.45
CA ILE A 131 12.48 -1.10 -16.80
C ILE A 131 12.20 -1.36 -15.31
N ILE A 132 11.93 -2.61 -14.96
CA ILE A 132 11.53 -3.00 -13.60
C ILE A 132 12.72 -3.49 -12.77
N GLY A 133 13.89 -3.70 -13.39
CA GLY A 133 15.12 -4.05 -12.67
C GLY A 133 15.45 -3.09 -11.52
N LEU A 134 15.34 -1.77 -11.76
CA LEU A 134 15.61 -0.77 -10.72
C LEU A 134 14.57 -0.79 -9.58
N PRO A 135 13.24 -0.76 -9.83
CA PRO A 135 12.22 -0.93 -8.78
C PRO A 135 12.38 -2.20 -7.95
N ILE A 136 12.73 -3.34 -8.57
CA ILE A 136 12.97 -4.58 -7.84
C ILE A 136 14.18 -4.44 -6.92
N LEU A 137 15.26 -3.81 -7.39
CA LEU A 137 16.43 -3.56 -6.56
C LEU A 137 16.10 -2.67 -5.35
N LEU A 138 15.34 -1.59 -5.57
CA LEU A 138 14.88 -0.70 -4.50
C LEU A 138 13.96 -1.42 -3.50
N TRP A 139 13.08 -2.30 -3.99
CA TRP A 139 12.22 -3.13 -3.16
C TRP A 139 12.99 -4.15 -2.32
N LEU A 140 14.02 -4.79 -2.89
CA LEU A 140 14.91 -5.67 -2.14
C LEU A 140 15.71 -4.92 -1.08
N GLY A 141 16.13 -3.68 -1.37
CA GLY A 141 16.73 -2.80 -0.38
C GLY A 141 15.74 -2.48 0.76
N THR A 142 14.48 -2.17 0.41
CA THR A 142 13.40 -1.91 1.38
C THR A 142 13.16 -3.12 2.28
N LEU A 143 13.12 -4.32 1.70
CA LEU A 143 13.00 -5.59 2.44
C LEU A 143 14.19 -5.79 3.38
N THR A 144 15.41 -5.51 2.92
CA THR A 144 16.62 -5.62 3.74
C THR A 144 16.57 -4.66 4.92
N CYS A 145 16.15 -3.41 4.68
CA CYS A 145 15.98 -2.43 5.74
C CYS A 145 14.92 -2.85 6.77
N GLN A 146 13.80 -3.39 6.29
CA GLN A 146 12.73 -3.89 7.14
C GLN A 146 13.18 -5.07 8.01
N VAL A 147 13.91 -6.03 7.44
CA VAL A 147 14.44 -7.18 8.19
C VAL A 147 15.45 -6.71 9.23
N GLY A 148 16.35 -5.78 8.89
CA GLY A 148 17.29 -5.17 9.83
C GLY A 148 16.57 -4.51 11.02
N LEU A 149 15.52 -3.73 10.75
CA LEU A 149 14.69 -3.11 11.77
C LEU A 149 14.04 -4.14 12.71
N LEU A 150 13.44 -5.20 12.16
CA LEU A 150 12.80 -6.25 12.95
C LEU A 150 13.78 -7.05 13.80
N VAL A 151 14.99 -7.31 13.31
CA VAL A 151 16.05 -7.97 14.08
C VAL A 151 16.46 -7.12 15.28
N LEU A 152 16.62 -5.80 15.11
CA LEU A 152 16.94 -4.89 16.21
C LEU A 152 15.81 -4.80 17.24
N LEU A 153 14.57 -4.63 16.79
CA LEU A 153 13.41 -4.61 17.70
C LEU A 153 13.28 -5.93 18.47
N ARG A 154 13.55 -7.06 17.82
CA ARG A 154 13.60 -8.37 18.48
C ARG A 154 14.69 -8.42 19.56
N SER A 155 15.90 -7.91 19.29
CA SER A 155 16.96 -7.90 20.33
C SER A 155 16.55 -7.09 21.56
N ILE A 156 15.83 -5.98 21.38
CA ILE A 156 15.30 -5.16 22.47
C ILE A 156 14.27 -5.94 23.28
N VAL A 157 13.34 -6.64 22.61
CA VAL A 157 12.31 -7.48 23.27
C VAL A 157 12.93 -8.54 24.18
N PHE A 158 14.01 -9.19 23.73
CA PHE A 158 14.68 -10.26 24.48
C PHE A 158 15.80 -9.76 25.41
N GLY A 159 15.89 -8.46 25.66
CA GLY A 159 16.86 -7.87 26.59
C GLY A 159 18.32 -8.01 26.15
N GLN A 160 18.57 -8.23 24.86
CA GLN A 160 19.94 -8.28 24.33
C GLN A 160 20.47 -6.86 24.15
N THR A 161 21.65 -6.57 24.71
CA THR A 161 22.32 -5.26 24.72
C THR A 161 22.89 -4.83 23.35
N ASN A 162 22.35 -5.34 22.24
CA ASN A 162 22.71 -4.85 20.91
C ASN A 162 22.03 -3.50 20.69
N SER A 163 22.71 -2.43 21.08
CA SER A 163 22.34 -1.03 20.90
C SER A 163 22.52 -0.57 19.44
N GLY A 164 22.03 -1.36 18.48
CA GLY A 164 21.97 -0.95 17.09
C GLY A 164 20.96 0.20 16.94
N ASN A 165 21.37 1.28 16.27
CA ASN A 165 20.48 2.41 16.03
C ASN A 165 19.38 1.99 15.05
N VAL A 166 18.10 2.10 15.45
CA VAL A 166 16.94 1.80 14.59
C VAL A 166 16.71 2.87 13.51
N LEU A 167 17.23 4.08 13.73
CA LEU A 167 16.97 5.24 12.88
C LEU A 167 17.46 5.05 11.43
N PRO A 168 18.70 4.59 11.15
CA PRO A 168 19.18 4.43 9.78
C PRO A 168 18.37 3.40 8.99
N TRP A 169 17.92 2.33 9.66
CA TRP A 169 17.10 1.29 9.05
C TRP A 169 15.71 1.82 8.68
N GLY A 170 15.08 2.58 9.57
CA GLY A 170 13.80 3.24 9.30
C GLY A 170 13.90 4.30 8.18
N LEU A 171 14.94 5.14 8.21
CA LEU A 171 15.17 6.14 7.16
C LEU A 171 15.41 5.49 5.80
N GLY A 172 16.23 4.43 5.75
CA GLY A 172 16.47 3.65 4.54
C GLY A 172 15.19 3.02 4.00
N PHE A 173 14.38 2.42 4.87
CA PHE A 173 13.09 1.82 4.51
C PHE A 173 12.15 2.84 3.84
N TRP A 174 11.93 4.00 4.46
CA TRP A 174 11.03 5.01 3.91
C TRP A 174 11.60 5.67 2.65
N ALA A 175 12.90 5.97 2.61
CA ALA A 175 13.55 6.57 1.45
C ALA A 175 13.50 5.65 0.21
N LEU A 176 13.75 4.35 0.39
CA LEU A 176 13.70 3.38 -0.71
C LEU A 176 12.26 3.13 -1.18
N THR A 177 11.30 3.08 -0.25
CA THR A 177 9.86 3.01 -0.57
C THR A 177 9.43 4.21 -1.41
N ILE A 178 9.76 5.44 -0.98
CA ILE A 178 9.42 6.67 -1.73
C ILE A 178 10.08 6.64 -3.11
N SER A 179 11.34 6.24 -3.19
CA SER A 179 12.07 6.13 -4.46
C SER A 179 11.41 5.14 -5.41
N THR A 180 10.98 3.98 -4.90
CA THR A 180 10.24 2.97 -5.66
C THR A 180 8.93 3.55 -6.21
N ASN A 181 8.17 4.26 -5.38
CA ASN A 181 6.89 4.86 -5.75
C ASN A 181 7.04 5.99 -6.78
N ILE A 182 8.00 6.89 -6.59
CA ILE A 182 8.28 7.99 -7.53
C ILE A 182 8.73 7.42 -8.87
N PHE A 183 9.67 6.46 -8.87
CA PHE A 183 10.16 5.87 -10.11
C PHE A 183 9.06 5.14 -10.88
N THR A 184 8.33 4.24 -10.21
CA THR A 184 7.25 3.48 -10.85
C THR A 184 6.14 4.39 -11.37
N THR A 185 5.75 5.42 -10.61
CA THR A 185 4.76 6.40 -11.04
C THR A 185 5.26 7.20 -12.25
N SER A 186 6.53 7.65 -12.24
CA SER A 186 7.13 8.40 -13.34
C SER A 186 7.17 7.58 -14.63
N VAL A 187 7.54 6.30 -14.53
CA VAL A 187 7.55 5.36 -15.65
C VAL A 187 6.14 5.10 -16.21
N ILE A 188 5.12 5.04 -15.35
CA ILE A 188 3.72 4.92 -15.77
C ILE A 188 3.28 6.19 -16.49
N VAL A 189 3.56 7.37 -15.94
CA VAL A 189 3.22 8.68 -16.56
C VAL A 189 3.89 8.82 -17.93
N TYR A 190 5.18 8.47 -18.04
CA TYR A 190 5.90 8.50 -19.31
C TYR A 190 5.24 7.61 -20.37
N ARG A 191 4.80 6.41 -19.97
CA ARG A 191 4.08 5.48 -20.86
C ARG A 191 2.74 6.07 -21.31
N ILE A 192 1.97 6.68 -20.40
CA ILE A 192 0.71 7.37 -20.74
C ILE A 192 0.96 8.42 -21.81
N TRP A 193 1.95 9.29 -21.58
CA TRP A 193 2.27 10.38 -22.50
C TRP A 193 2.66 9.84 -23.88
N GLY A 194 3.47 8.77 -23.94
CA GLY A 194 3.82 8.13 -25.21
C GLY A 194 2.60 7.60 -25.98
N VAL A 195 1.66 6.95 -25.29
CA VAL A 195 0.41 6.43 -25.90
C VAL A 195 -0.47 7.58 -26.39
N GLU A 196 -0.57 8.67 -25.63
CA GLU A 196 -1.34 9.85 -26.04
C GLU A 196 -0.73 10.56 -27.25
N GLN A 197 0.60 10.69 -27.32
CA GLN A 197 1.26 11.30 -28.49
C GLN A 197 1.06 10.47 -29.75
N GLN A 198 1.18 9.14 -29.65
CA GLN A 198 0.89 8.23 -30.77
C GLN A 198 -0.58 8.37 -31.20
N SER A 199 -1.50 8.38 -30.25
CA SER A 199 -2.93 8.56 -30.52
C SER A 199 -3.25 9.90 -31.18
N LYS A 200 -2.54 10.99 -30.81
CA LYS A 200 -2.65 12.31 -31.45
C LYS A 200 -2.09 12.33 -32.88
N LYS A 201 -0.98 11.62 -33.13
CA LYS A 201 -0.33 11.56 -34.45
C LYS A 201 -1.16 10.81 -35.51
N TYR A 202 -1.98 9.84 -35.08
CA TYR A 202 -2.94 9.13 -35.94
C TYR A 202 -4.34 9.79 -35.99
N ARG A 203 -4.57 10.90 -35.27
CA ARG A 203 -5.85 11.63 -35.13
C ARG A 203 -6.02 12.79 -36.13
N SER A 204 -5.47 12.66 -37.34
CA SER A 204 -5.55 13.70 -38.39
C SER A 204 -6.87 13.73 -39.17
N SER A 205 -7.94 13.10 -38.70
CA SER A 205 -9.29 13.24 -39.30
C SER A 205 -10.33 13.65 -38.26
N ASP A 206 -10.99 14.78 -38.53
CA ASP A 206 -11.97 15.52 -37.71
C ASP A 206 -13.23 14.73 -37.26
N PHE A 207 -13.29 13.41 -37.49
CA PHE A 207 -14.50 12.62 -37.25
C PHE A 207 -14.56 11.92 -35.87
N PHE A 208 -13.46 11.89 -35.10
CA PHE A 208 -13.33 11.09 -33.86
C PHE A 208 -13.06 11.89 -32.57
N LEU A 209 -13.51 13.13 -32.49
CA LEU A 209 -13.35 13.98 -31.29
C LEU A 209 -14.01 13.42 -30.01
N ASN A 210 -14.89 12.43 -30.13
CA ASN A 210 -15.62 11.81 -29.01
C ASN A 210 -15.22 10.35 -28.70
N GLN A 211 -14.08 9.84 -29.19
CA GLN A 211 -13.66 8.50 -28.78
C GLN A 211 -13.15 8.45 -27.33
N PRO A 212 -13.66 7.52 -26.50
CA PRO A 212 -13.29 7.40 -25.09
C PRO A 212 -11.79 7.12 -24.93
N GLU A 213 -11.20 7.62 -23.84
CA GLU A 213 -9.83 7.26 -23.48
C GLU A 213 -9.61 5.75 -23.56
N SER A 214 -8.46 5.33 -24.08
CA SER A 214 -8.08 3.92 -24.06
C SER A 214 -8.13 3.42 -22.61
N MET A 215 -8.66 2.22 -22.38
CA MET A 215 -8.79 1.67 -21.03
C MET A 215 -7.46 1.55 -20.30
N LEU A 216 -6.38 1.40 -21.08
CA LEU A 216 -5.00 1.46 -20.61
C LEU A 216 -4.70 2.84 -20.01
N THR A 217 -4.95 3.93 -20.75
CA THR A 217 -4.81 5.32 -20.29
C THR A 217 -5.64 5.59 -19.02
N ARG A 218 -6.91 5.18 -19.01
CA ARG A 218 -7.80 5.36 -17.85
C ARG A 218 -7.27 4.61 -16.62
N SER A 219 -6.89 3.34 -16.78
CA SER A 219 -6.32 2.53 -15.70
C SER A 219 -5.02 3.11 -15.17
N MET A 220 -4.16 3.62 -16.05
CA MET A 220 -2.90 4.28 -15.67
C MET A 220 -3.13 5.58 -14.91
N ARG A 221 -4.07 6.43 -15.35
CA ARG A 221 -4.42 7.68 -14.64
C ARG A 221 -4.91 7.38 -13.22
N ASN A 222 -5.75 6.36 -13.08
CA ASN A 222 -6.26 5.92 -11.78
C ASN A 222 -5.13 5.47 -10.84
N ILE A 223 -4.09 4.82 -11.40
CA ILE A 223 -2.91 4.39 -10.64
C ILE A 223 -2.11 5.61 -10.17
N VAL A 224 -1.85 6.58 -11.06
CA VAL A 224 -1.11 7.80 -10.71
C VAL A 224 -1.80 8.55 -9.56
N GLU A 225 -3.12 8.76 -9.67
CA GLU A 225 -3.91 9.45 -8.64
C GLU A 225 -3.84 8.73 -7.29
N SER A 226 -3.96 7.40 -7.30
CA SER A 226 -3.90 6.59 -6.07
C SER A 226 -2.47 6.48 -5.49
N GLY A 227 -1.45 6.41 -6.35
CA GLY A 227 -0.05 6.34 -5.95
C GLY A 227 0.46 7.64 -5.33
N MET A 228 -0.10 8.79 -5.71
CA MET A 228 0.20 10.08 -5.08
C MET A 228 -0.18 10.09 -3.59
N ILE A 229 -1.34 9.54 -3.22
CA ILE A 229 -1.79 9.49 -1.82
C ILE A 229 -0.78 8.72 -0.96
N TYR A 230 -0.37 7.54 -1.43
CA TYR A 230 0.62 6.73 -0.74
C TYR A 230 2.00 7.39 -0.69
N THR A 231 2.44 8.00 -1.79
CA THR A 231 3.74 8.70 -1.84
C THR A 231 3.78 9.87 -0.86
N VAL A 232 2.71 10.66 -0.77
CA VAL A 232 2.59 11.76 0.19
C VAL A 232 2.63 11.24 1.62
N ALA A 233 1.89 10.18 1.94
CA ALA A 233 1.93 9.57 3.28
C ALA A 233 3.34 9.10 3.66
N SER A 234 4.04 8.42 2.75
CA SER A 234 5.42 7.97 2.97
C SER A 234 6.41 9.13 3.14
N ILE A 235 6.26 10.23 2.38
CA ILE A 235 7.10 11.43 2.54
C ILE A 235 6.89 12.09 3.90
N LEU A 236 5.62 12.22 4.34
CA LEU A 236 5.32 12.75 5.66
C LEU A 236 5.94 11.86 6.75
N GLU A 237 5.92 10.55 6.56
CA GLU A 237 6.50 9.61 7.53
C GLU A 237 8.02 9.72 7.58
N LEU A 238 8.70 9.84 6.43
CA LEU A 238 10.14 10.10 6.39
C LEU A 238 10.50 11.42 7.10
N ALA A 239 9.70 12.48 6.89
CA ALA A 239 9.89 13.75 7.56
C ALA A 239 9.66 13.65 9.08
N ALA A 240 8.65 12.88 9.50
CA ALA A 240 8.38 12.63 10.91
C ALA A 240 9.52 11.84 11.58
N PHE A 241 10.07 10.84 10.88
CA PHE A 241 11.21 10.03 11.34
C PHE A 241 12.50 10.85 11.45
N THR A 242 12.81 11.70 10.48
CA THR A 242 14.03 12.54 10.51
C THR A 242 14.00 13.57 11.63
N THR A 243 12.82 14.11 11.92
CA THR A 243 12.63 15.09 13.00
C THR A 243 12.43 14.44 14.38
N GLN A 244 12.37 13.09 14.45
CA GLN A 244 12.00 12.33 15.64
C GLN A 244 10.73 12.88 16.31
N SER A 245 9.80 13.34 15.48
CA SER A 245 8.59 14.00 15.96
C SER A 245 7.57 12.96 16.39
N THR A 246 6.81 13.31 17.42
CA THR A 246 5.62 12.57 17.86
C THR A 246 4.54 12.47 16.75
N LEU A 247 4.70 13.18 15.63
CA LEU A 247 3.79 13.07 14.50
C LEU A 247 3.98 11.78 13.69
N SER A 248 5.03 10.99 13.94
CA SER A 248 5.21 9.68 13.28
C SER A 248 4.09 8.69 13.65
N TYR A 249 3.48 8.79 14.84
CA TYR A 249 2.36 7.92 15.22
C TYR A 249 1.12 8.10 14.31
N PRO A 250 0.53 9.30 14.15
CA PRO A 250 -0.59 9.48 13.24
C PRO A 250 -0.21 9.28 11.77
N VAL A 251 1.02 9.64 11.36
CA VAL A 251 1.43 9.55 9.95
C VAL A 251 1.72 8.11 9.53
N SER A 252 2.27 7.27 10.41
CA SER A 252 2.47 5.84 10.14
C SER A 252 1.14 5.11 9.95
N ALA A 253 0.14 5.45 10.76
CA ALA A 253 -1.24 5.00 10.58
C ALA A 253 -1.81 5.42 9.22
N MET A 254 -1.56 6.66 8.79
CA MET A 254 -1.94 7.12 7.45
C MET A 254 -1.28 6.29 6.35
N ALA A 255 0.03 6.07 6.46
CA ALA A 255 0.80 5.29 5.49
C ALA A 255 0.24 3.86 5.35
N LEU A 256 0.04 3.15 6.47
CA LEU A 256 -0.47 1.77 6.47
C LEU A 256 -1.84 1.65 5.80
N HIS A 257 -2.80 2.49 6.16
CA HIS A 257 -4.15 2.43 5.60
C HIS A 257 -4.19 2.93 4.15
N SER A 258 -3.35 3.90 3.79
CA SER A 258 -3.27 4.45 2.42
C SER A 258 -2.88 3.38 1.39
N VAL A 259 -2.00 2.43 1.75
CA VAL A 259 -1.63 1.30 0.87
C VAL A 259 -2.85 0.44 0.54
N GLY A 260 -3.64 0.10 1.57
CA GLY A 260 -4.84 -0.70 1.41
C GLY A 260 -5.92 -0.01 0.58
N ILE A 261 -6.15 1.28 0.85
CA ILE A 261 -7.12 2.10 0.11
C ILE A 261 -6.70 2.21 -1.36
N THR A 262 -5.42 2.53 -1.62
CA THR A 262 -4.84 2.61 -2.95
C THR A 262 -5.04 1.31 -3.71
N PHE A 263 -4.70 0.17 -3.09
CA PHE A 263 -4.91 -1.14 -3.69
C PHE A 263 -6.37 -1.41 -4.07
N ASN A 264 -7.31 -1.13 -3.15
CA ASN A 264 -8.74 -1.31 -3.39
C ASN A 264 -9.25 -0.40 -4.52
N LEU A 265 -8.83 0.87 -4.54
CA LEU A 265 -9.21 1.83 -5.58
C LEU A 265 -8.75 1.36 -6.95
N ILE A 266 -7.55 0.77 -7.05
CA ILE A 266 -7.08 0.27 -8.34
C ILE A 266 -7.92 -0.93 -8.81
N ILE A 267 -8.37 -1.81 -7.90
CA ILE A 267 -9.29 -2.91 -8.26
C ILE A 267 -10.61 -2.36 -8.79
N ILE A 268 -11.22 -1.43 -8.05
CA ILE A 268 -12.53 -0.86 -8.39
C ILE A 268 -12.46 -0.16 -9.76
N ARG A 269 -11.41 0.64 -9.96
CA ARG A 269 -11.25 1.47 -11.15
C ARG A 269 -10.73 0.71 -12.38
N GLY A 270 -10.09 -0.44 -12.17
CA GLY A 270 -9.68 -1.35 -13.25
C GLY A 270 -10.81 -2.24 -13.80
N ALA A 271 -12.02 -2.17 -13.23
CA ALA A 271 -13.16 -2.93 -13.73
C ALA A 271 -13.69 -2.35 -15.06
N PRO A 272 -13.92 -3.18 -16.10
CA PRO A 272 -14.47 -2.71 -17.37
C PRO A 272 -15.82 -2.03 -17.21
N SER A 273 -16.04 -0.96 -17.98
CA SER A 273 -17.29 -0.18 -17.95
C SER A 273 -18.36 -0.68 -18.91
N ARG A 274 -18.04 -1.54 -19.91
CA ARG A 274 -19.01 -2.18 -20.83
C ARG A 274 -18.69 -3.68 -21.07
N PRO A 275 -19.70 -4.50 -21.46
CA PRO A 275 -19.55 -5.95 -21.68
C PRO A 275 -18.60 -6.33 -22.82
N ASP A 276 -18.44 -5.45 -23.81
CA ASP A 276 -17.69 -5.70 -25.05
C ASP A 276 -16.35 -4.96 -25.11
N ASP A 277 -15.86 -4.49 -23.95
CA ASP A 277 -14.59 -3.79 -23.83
C ASP A 277 -13.42 -4.79 -23.81
N PRO A 278 -12.33 -4.58 -24.57
CA PRO A 278 -11.14 -5.45 -24.64
C PRO A 278 -10.38 -5.61 -23.31
N VAL A 279 -10.87 -5.03 -22.19
CA VAL A 279 -10.46 -5.38 -20.82
C VAL A 279 -10.85 -6.82 -20.47
N SER A 280 -11.72 -7.46 -21.26
CA SER A 280 -11.82 -8.93 -21.24
C SER A 280 -10.42 -9.55 -21.34
N GLU A 281 -9.53 -9.06 -22.20
CA GLU A 281 -8.15 -9.57 -22.33
C GLU A 281 -7.24 -9.21 -21.16
N ILE A 282 -7.38 -8.06 -20.50
CA ILE A 282 -6.54 -7.72 -19.32
C ILE A 282 -6.98 -8.52 -18.08
N GLN A 283 -8.29 -8.72 -17.87
CA GLN A 283 -8.77 -9.65 -16.84
C GLN A 283 -8.50 -11.11 -17.21
N VAL A 284 -8.53 -11.47 -18.50
CA VAL A 284 -8.14 -12.79 -19.00
C VAL A 284 -6.63 -13.02 -18.90
N HIS A 285 -5.77 -12.00 -19.04
CA HIS A 285 -4.32 -12.15 -18.83
C HIS A 285 -3.88 -12.08 -17.36
N PHE A 286 -4.64 -11.39 -16.50
CA PHE A 286 -4.60 -11.65 -15.05
C PHE A 286 -5.06 -13.08 -14.70
N SER A 287 -5.76 -13.78 -15.61
CA SER A 287 -6.29 -15.15 -15.47
C SER A 287 -5.45 -16.23 -16.18
N GLU A 288 -4.70 -15.89 -17.23
CA GLU A 288 -3.90 -16.82 -18.07
C GLU A 288 -2.41 -16.86 -17.69
N SER A 289 -1.92 -15.92 -16.88
CA SER A 289 -0.52 -15.90 -16.43
C SER A 289 -0.21 -16.87 -15.27
N SER A 290 -1.18 -17.70 -14.87
CA SER A 290 -0.90 -18.92 -14.12
C SER A 290 -0.64 -20.04 -15.14
N PRO A 291 0.52 -20.71 -15.15
CA PRO A 291 0.79 -21.75 -16.12
C PRO A 291 -0.23 -22.86 -15.92
N ALA A 292 -1.20 -22.95 -16.83
CA ALA A 292 -1.91 -24.18 -17.08
C ALA A 292 -0.83 -25.20 -17.46
N GLY A 293 -0.57 -26.13 -16.55
CA GLY A 293 0.25 -27.30 -16.84
C GLY A 293 -0.31 -27.94 -18.10
N SER A 294 0.54 -27.98 -19.14
CA SER A 294 0.30 -28.74 -20.34
C SER A 294 0.22 -30.22 -19.98
N ASN A 295 -0.85 -30.85 -20.44
CA ASN A 295 -1.15 -32.27 -20.31
C ASN A 295 0.03 -33.17 -20.71
N HIS A 296 0.26 -34.21 -19.90
CA HIS A 296 0.29 -35.60 -20.35
C HIS A 296 -0.23 -36.50 -19.23
#